data_AF-A0A6B3FC16-F1
#
_entry.id   AF-A0A6B3FC16-F1
#
_cell.length_a   1.000
_cell.length_b   1.000
_cell.length_c   1.000
_cell.angle_alpha   90.00
_cell.angle_beta   90.00
_cell.angle_gamma   90.00
#
_symmetry.space_group_name_H-M   'P 1'
#
loop_
_entity.id
_entity.type
_entity.pdbx_description
1 polymer ?
#
loop_
_entity_poly.entity_id
_entity_poly.type
_entity_poly.pdbx_seq_one_letter_code
_entity_poly.pdbx_strand_id
1 'polypeptide(L)'
;WFSDRIAAFGMGAREVSPEQAPELHGVVDRICALADLRKPRVAIADSDVPNAFATGRNERSALVCVTTGLLRRLEPEELEGVLAHEMSHVAHRDVFVMTIASFLGVLAGLITRMALWSG
;
A
#
# COMPACT_ATOMS: atom_id res chain seq x y z
N TRP A 1 3.09 -2.31 11.72
CA TRP A 1 3.64 -1.84 10.42
C TRP A 1 5.15 -2.06 10.26
N PHE A 2 6.05 -1.57 11.15
CA PHE A 2 7.51 -1.84 11.00
C PHE A 2 7.88 -3.27 11.45
N SER A 3 7.20 -3.79 12.48
CA SER A 3 7.32 -5.18 12.93
C SER A 3 6.94 -6.18 11.84
N ASP A 4 5.87 -5.91 11.09
CA ASP A 4 5.32 -6.88 10.13
C ASP A 4 6.21 -7.00 8.88
N ARG A 5 6.88 -5.89 8.52
CA ARG A 5 7.91 -5.89 7.47
C ARG A 5 9.14 -6.69 7.89
N ILE A 6 9.57 -6.58 9.16
CA ILE A 6 10.66 -7.40 9.71
C ILE A 6 10.24 -8.87 9.80
N ALA A 7 9.01 -9.14 10.23
CA ALA A 7 8.44 -10.48 10.30
C ALA A 7 8.38 -11.12 8.91
N ALA A 8 7.96 -10.39 7.87
CA ALA A 8 7.90 -10.91 6.51
C ALA A 8 9.26 -11.13 5.86
N PHE A 9 10.24 -10.26 6.13
CA PHE A 9 11.64 -10.51 5.74
C PHE A 9 12.20 -11.74 6.46
N GLY A 10 11.84 -11.96 7.73
CA GLY A 10 12.16 -13.17 8.48
C GLY A 10 11.45 -14.43 7.96
N MET A 11 10.28 -14.29 7.33
CA MET A 11 9.49 -15.37 6.72
C MET A 11 9.85 -15.65 5.25
N GLY A 12 10.87 -15.01 4.68
CA GLY A 12 11.30 -15.28 3.30
C GLY A 12 10.34 -14.77 2.22
N ALA A 13 9.71 -13.61 2.44
CA ALA A 13 8.86 -12.98 1.43
C ALA A 13 9.62 -12.73 0.12
N ARG A 14 9.10 -13.27 -0.99
CA ARG A 14 9.63 -13.07 -2.34
C ARG A 14 8.68 -12.20 -3.16
N GLU A 15 9.20 -11.15 -3.79
CA GLU A 15 8.44 -10.41 -4.78
C GLU A 15 8.10 -11.34 -5.95
N VAL A 16 6.84 -11.28 -6.39
CA VAL A 16 6.34 -12.11 -7.49
C VAL A 16 5.94 -11.25 -8.67
N SER A 17 6.11 -11.79 -9.87
CA SER A 17 5.65 -11.14 -11.10
C SER A 17 4.21 -11.52 -11.43
N PRO A 18 3.51 -10.74 -12.28
CA PRO A 18 2.16 -11.08 -12.75
C PRO A 18 2.06 -12.46 -13.39
N GLU A 19 3.13 -12.96 -14.01
CA GLU A 19 3.18 -14.29 -14.60
C GLU A 19 3.30 -15.40 -13.55
N GLN A 20 3.91 -15.11 -12.39
CA GLN A 20 4.09 -16.07 -11.31
C GLN A 20 2.86 -16.21 -10.42
N ALA A 21 2.07 -15.15 -10.27
CA ALA A 21 0.87 -15.15 -9.45
C ALA A 21 -0.26 -14.31 -10.10
N PRO A 22 -0.81 -14.75 -11.25
CA PRO A 22 -1.76 -13.95 -12.03
C PRO A 22 -3.04 -13.63 -11.28
N GLU A 23 -3.56 -14.57 -10.49
CA GLU A 23 -4.78 -14.36 -9.70
C GLU A 23 -4.60 -13.28 -8.62
N LEU A 24 -3.51 -13.36 -7.85
CA LEU A 24 -3.18 -12.37 -6.83
C LEU A 24 -2.94 -10.99 -7.43
N HIS A 25 -2.20 -10.92 -8.54
CA HIS A 25 -2.00 -9.67 -9.25
C HIS A 25 -3.32 -9.11 -9.80
N GLY A 26 -4.21 -9.96 -10.30
CA GLY A 26 -5.53 -9.57 -10.78
C GLY A 26 -6.42 -8.99 -9.68
N VAL A 27 -6.40 -9.56 -8.48
CA VAL A 27 -7.08 -9.01 -7.29
C VAL A 27 -6.53 -7.62 -6.95
N VAL A 28 -5.20 -7.49 -6.86
CA VAL A 28 -4.54 -6.20 -6.58
C VAL A 28 -4.87 -5.17 -7.66
N ASP A 29 -4.90 -5.56 -8.93
CA ASP A 29 -5.24 -4.68 -10.04
C ASP A 29 -6.67 -4.17 -9.96
N ARG A 30 -7.64 -5.02 -9.60
CA ARG A 30 -9.04 -4.60 -9.39
C ARG A 30 -9.15 -3.59 -8.26
N ILE A 31 -8.50 -3.87 -7.11
CA ILE A 31 -8.51 -2.95 -5.96
C ILE A 31 -7.88 -1.61 -6.35
N CYS A 32 -6.73 -1.63 -7.04
CA CYS A 32 -6.08 -0.41 -7.51
C CYS A 32 -6.96 0.38 -8.48
N ALA A 33 -7.67 -0.28 -9.40
CA ALA A 33 -8.58 0.37 -10.32
C ALA A 33 -9.79 1.00 -9.61
N LEU A 34 -10.35 0.31 -8.61
CA LEU A 34 -11.51 0.78 -7.84
C LEU A 34 -11.16 1.95 -6.90
N ALA A 35 -9.96 1.93 -6.31
CA ALA A 35 -9.51 2.90 -5.33
C ALA A 35 -8.64 4.02 -5.92
N ASP A 36 -8.44 4.05 -7.25
CA ASP A 36 -7.54 4.97 -7.96
C ASP A 36 -6.12 5.00 -7.38
N LEU A 37 -5.60 3.82 -7.02
CA LEU A 37 -4.28 3.65 -6.39
C LEU A 37 -3.25 3.19 -7.40
N ARG A 38 -2.01 3.65 -7.22
CA ARG A 38 -0.88 3.07 -7.94
C ARG A 38 -0.65 1.61 -7.51
N LYS A 39 -0.43 0.71 -8.49
CA LYS A 39 -0.14 -0.71 -8.22
C LYS A 39 1.07 -0.87 -7.30
N PRO A 40 0.91 -1.45 -6.10
CA PRO A 40 2.02 -1.74 -5.21
C PRO A 40 2.83 -2.93 -5.73
N ARG A 41 4.05 -3.09 -5.20
CA ARG A 41 4.77 -4.37 -5.38
C ARG A 41 4.01 -5.48 -4.66
N VAL A 42 4.05 -6.69 -5.22
CA VAL A 42 3.36 -7.85 -4.67
C VAL A 42 4.40 -8.89 -4.28
N ALA A 43 4.29 -9.41 -3.06
CA ALA A 43 5.16 -10.45 -2.56
C ALA A 43 4.37 -11.60 -1.93
N ILE A 44 4.93 -12.80 -2.02
CA ILE A 44 4.40 -14.00 -1.36
C ILE A 44 5.44 -14.48 -0.34
N ALA A 45 5.01 -14.66 0.90
CA ALA A 45 5.81 -15.28 1.96
C ALA A 45 5.43 -16.75 2.09
N ASP A 46 6.43 -17.62 2.23
CA ASP A 46 6.18 -19.05 2.43
C ASP A 46 5.98 -19.33 3.91
N SER A 47 4.70 -19.37 4.32
CA SER A 47 4.30 -19.58 5.71
C SER A 47 2.89 -20.15 5.75
N ASP A 48 2.69 -21.17 6.57
CA ASP A 48 1.38 -21.81 6.77
C ASP A 48 0.43 -20.97 7.64
N VAL A 49 0.98 -19.98 8.37
CA VAL A 49 0.20 -19.06 9.20
C VAL A 49 -0.52 -18.07 8.29
N PRO A 50 -1.87 -18.04 8.29
CA PRO A 50 -2.61 -17.15 7.40
C PRO A 50 -2.41 -15.69 7.83
N ASN A 51 -1.79 -14.92 6.94
CA ASN A 51 -1.56 -13.49 7.12
C ASN A 51 -1.42 -12.76 5.77
N ALA A 52 -1.82 -11.50 5.74
CA ALA A 52 -1.62 -10.55 4.65
C ALA A 52 -1.45 -9.15 5.24
N PHE A 53 -0.58 -8.32 4.65
CA PHE A 53 -0.40 -6.95 5.11
C PHE A 53 0.13 -6.06 3.98
N ALA A 54 -0.16 -4.76 4.06
CA ALA A 54 0.39 -3.74 3.18
C ALA A 54 1.38 -2.85 3.94
N THR A 55 2.52 -2.51 3.32
CA THR A 55 3.55 -1.67 3.93
C THR A 55 4.13 -0.68 2.94
N GLY A 56 4.36 0.55 3.38
CA GLY A 56 4.84 1.64 2.53
C GLY A 56 4.70 2.98 3.25
N ARG A 57 5.50 3.98 2.87
CA ARG A 57 5.33 5.35 3.39
C ARG A 57 4.33 6.17 2.58
N ASN A 58 4.15 5.78 1.32
CA ASN A 58 3.28 6.36 0.32
C ASN A 58 2.95 5.28 -0.73
N GLU A 59 2.01 5.56 -1.62
CA GLU A 59 1.61 4.63 -2.69
C GLU A 59 2.78 4.21 -3.58
N ARG A 60 3.75 5.11 -3.83
CA ARG A 60 4.92 4.85 -4.69
C ARG A 60 5.89 3.81 -4.12
N SER A 61 5.90 3.64 -2.80
CA SER A 61 6.81 2.72 -2.10
C SER A 61 6.07 1.53 -1.46
N ALA A 62 4.79 1.37 -1.80
CA ALA A 62 3.93 0.34 -1.25
C ALA A 62 4.33 -1.06 -1.71
N LEU A 63 4.25 -2.01 -0.77
CA LEU A 63 4.44 -3.44 -0.93
C LEU A 63 3.29 -4.15 -0.22
N VAL A 64 2.59 -5.01 -0.94
CA VAL A 64 1.58 -5.92 -0.40
C VAL A 64 2.22 -7.29 -0.30
N CYS A 65 2.12 -7.92 0.87
CA CYS A 65 2.64 -9.26 1.10
C CYS A 65 1.53 -10.19 1.59
N VAL A 66 1.46 -11.37 1.00
CA VAL A 66 0.49 -12.42 1.35
C VAL A 66 1.22 -13.72 1.64
N THR A 67 0.75 -14.48 2.62
CA THR A 67 1.32 -15.80 2.94
C THR A 67 0.69 -16.92 2.10
N THR A 68 1.44 -17.96 1.80
CA THR A 68 0.92 -19.18 1.14
C THR A 68 -0.23 -19.81 1.92
N GLY A 69 -0.18 -19.77 3.26
CA GLY A 69 -1.24 -20.23 4.14
C GLY A 69 -2.55 -19.46 4.06
N LEU A 70 -2.52 -18.16 3.71
CA LEU A 70 -3.72 -17.36 3.49
C LEU A 70 -4.31 -17.63 2.10
N LEU A 71 -3.46 -17.70 1.07
CA LEU A 71 -3.87 -18.00 -0.31
C LEU A 71 -4.57 -19.35 -0.45
N ARG A 72 -4.20 -20.35 0.36
CA ARG A 72 -4.86 -21.67 0.35
C ARG A 72 -6.19 -21.74 1.09
N ARG A 73 -6.52 -20.72 1.88
CA ARG A 73 -7.68 -20.73 2.80
C ARG A 73 -8.80 -19.80 2.38
N LEU A 74 -8.48 -18.75 1.63
CA LEU A 74 -9.44 -17.75 1.19
C LEU A 74 -9.74 -17.93 -0.28
N GLU A 75 -11.02 -17.80 -0.61
CA GLU A 75 -11.45 -17.63 -1.99
C GLU A 75 -11.03 -16.24 -2.53
N PRO A 76 -10.94 -16.05 -3.86
CA PRO A 76 -10.49 -14.79 -4.45
C PRO A 76 -11.25 -13.54 -3.97
N GLU A 77 -12.55 -13.68 -3.69
CA GLU A 77 -13.43 -12.61 -3.22
C GLU A 77 -13.13 -12.21 -1.76
N GLU A 78 -12.85 -13.19 -0.90
CA GLU A 78 -12.47 -12.96 0.49
C GLU A 78 -11.07 -12.34 0.57
N LEU A 79 -10.15 -12.83 -0.27
CA LEU A 79 -8.81 -12.26 -0.42
C LEU A 79 -8.87 -10.80 -0.87
N GLU A 80 -9.75 -10.48 -1.82
CA GLU A 80 -9.98 -9.11 -2.27
C GLU A 80 -10.43 -8.19 -1.14
N GLY A 81 -11.38 -8.64 -0.31
CA GLY A 81 -11.83 -7.89 0.87
C GLY A 81 -10.71 -7.61 1.88
N VAL A 82 -9.89 -8.63 2.20
CA VAL A 82 -8.75 -8.49 3.12
C VAL A 82 -7.70 -7.54 2.55
N LEU A 83 -7.32 -7.70 1.28
CA LEU A 83 -6.32 -6.85 0.64
C LEU A 83 -6.81 -5.41 0.47
N ALA A 84 -8.09 -5.20 0.16
CA ALA A 84 -8.67 -3.87 0.07
C ALA A 84 -8.59 -3.14 1.43
N HIS A 85 -8.90 -3.84 2.53
CA HIS A 85 -8.74 -3.29 3.87
C HIS A 85 -7.29 -2.89 4.14
N GLU A 86 -6.33 -3.79 3.88
CA GLU A 86 -4.91 -3.53 4.12
C GLU A 86 -4.35 -2.39 3.26
N MET A 87 -4.73 -2.32 1.98
CA MET A 87 -4.29 -1.27 1.06
C MET A 87 -4.89 0.10 1.40
N SER A 88 -6.11 0.15 1.96
CA SER A 88 -6.74 1.40 2.39
C SER A 88 -5.91 2.17 3.42
N HIS A 89 -5.18 1.47 4.28
CA HIS A 89 -4.29 2.09 5.27
C HIS A 89 -3.09 2.79 4.63
N VAL A 90 -2.59 2.26 3.51
CA VAL A 90 -1.51 2.89 2.74
C VAL A 90 -2.03 4.14 2.04
N ALA A 91 -3.20 4.05 1.41
CA ALA A 91 -3.86 5.18 0.74
C ALA A 91 -4.15 6.34 1.72
N HIS A 92 -4.74 6.05 2.88
CA HIS A 92 -5.05 7.06 3.90
C HIS A 92 -3.81 7.82 4.38
N ARG A 93 -2.67 7.13 4.53
CA ARG A 93 -1.42 7.78 4.91
C ARG A 93 -0.86 8.68 3.83
N ASP A 94 -0.96 8.28 2.56
CA ASP A 94 -0.47 9.10 1.45
C ASP A 94 -1.27 10.40 1.32
N VAL A 95 -2.60 10.33 1.40
CA VAL A 95 -3.49 11.50 1.42
C VAL A 95 -3.16 12.44 2.57
N PHE A 96 -2.91 11.90 3.77
CA PHE A 96 -2.53 12.71 4.93
C PHE A 96 -1.20 13.45 4.73
N VAL A 97 -0.17 12.75 4.23
CA VAL A 97 1.14 13.35 3.96
C VAL A 97 1.04 14.44 2.88
N MET A 98 0.31 14.17 1.78
CA MET A 98 0.09 15.15 0.72
C MET A 98 -0.68 16.37 1.20
N THR A 99 -1.68 16.18 2.06
CA THR A 99 -2.49 17.29 2.62
C THR A 99 -1.63 18.21 3.47
N ILE A 100 -0.81 17.66 4.38
CA ILE A 100 0.11 18.46 5.20
C ILE A 100 1.13 19.20 4.31
N ALA A 101 1.74 18.51 3.34
CA ALA A 101 2.71 19.13 2.44
C ALA A 101 2.10 20.29 1.64
N SER A 102 0.89 20.07 1.09
CA SER A 102 0.16 21.09 0.32
C SER A 102 -0.24 22.27 1.19
N PHE A 103 -0.73 22.02 2.41
CA PHE A 103 -1.09 23.08 3.35
C PHE A 103 0.09 23.99 3.69
N LEU A 104 1.27 23.41 4.00
CA LEU A 104 2.47 24.19 4.29
C LEU A 104 2.91 25.02 3.07
N GLY A 105 2.80 24.46 1.85
CA GLY A 105 3.09 25.18 0.62
C GLY A 105 2.17 26.38 0.39
N VAL A 106 0.85 26.21 0.59
CA VAL A 106 -0.13 27.29 0.49
C VAL A 106 0.15 28.39 1.50
N LEU A 107 0.43 28.02 2.77
CA LEU A 107 0.72 28.99 3.82
C LEU A 107 1.98 29.80 3.51
N ALA A 108 3.06 29.15 3.08
CA ALA A 108 4.29 29.83 2.67
C ALA A 108 4.06 30.78 1.49
N GLY A 109 3.25 30.36 0.51
CA GLY A 109 2.85 31.20 -0.63
C GLY A 109 2.07 32.44 -0.20
N LEU A 110 1.13 32.29 0.73
CA LEU A 110 0.36 33.42 1.29
C LEU A 110 1.26 34.42 2.04
N ILE A 111 2.17 33.93 2.89
CA ILE A 111 3.12 34.78 3.62
C ILE A 111 4.01 35.55 2.64
N THR A 112 4.56 34.87 1.63
CA THR A 112 5.40 35.49 0.61
C THR A 112 4.65 36.56 -0.16
N ARG A 113 3.40 36.27 -0.58
CA ARG A 113 2.55 37.23 -1.29
C ARG A 113 2.22 38.46 -0.44
N MET A 114 1.92 38.28 0.85
CA MET A 114 1.68 39.40 1.76
C MET A 114 2.95 40.24 1.93
N ALA A 115 4.10 39.62 2.16
CA ALA A 115 5.38 40.32 2.32
C ALA A 115 5.78 41.14 1.08
N LEU A 116 5.49 40.63 -0.13
CA LEU A 116 5.76 41.33 -1.39
C LEU A 116 4.80 42.49 -1.68
N TRP A 117 3.57 42.46 -1.15
CA TRP A 117 2.57 43.51 -1.33
C TRP A 117 2.51 44.52 -0.16
N SER A 118 3.08 44.17 1.00
CA SER A 118 3.16 45.04 2.18
C SER A 118 4.47 45.81 2.27
N GLY A 119 5.33 45.74 1.24
CA GLY A 119 6.59 46.46 1.12
C GLY A 119 6.51 47.64 0.17
#